data_AF-A0A6N6VGY1-F1
#
_entry.id   AF-A0A6N6VGY1-F1
#
_cell.length_a   1.000
_cell.length_b   1.000
_cell.length_c   1.000
_cell.angle_alpha   90.00
_cell.angle_beta   90.00
_cell.angle_gamma   90.00
#
_symmetry.space_group_name_H-M   'P 1'
#
loop_
_entity.id
_entity.type
_entity.pdbx_description
1 polymer ?
#
loop_
_entity_poly.entity_id
_entity_poly.type
_entity_poly.pdbx_seq_one_letter_code
_entity_poly.pdbx_strand_id
1 'polypeptide(L)'
;MKRVRTANTRAFPKKGDGYRATRRLIAEGERLIRNSKMRNKLLTGAATALLFVGLFAAPSFAEDTKPPRPAAADMQKFAKERCSEHSARIAGGLAYLEARLKPTAAQLPAWNKWRDITLANAKAAEQACSERPFPTKGKDGAPTIIERRAFMVKMLTLKLDAMKASQPALETLYQSLDTSQKEILDRHGEFEMRAPFGHGPRPERPGMLKGSSRMMMDDDGPDAPPPPPPAE
;
A
#
# COMPACT_ATOMS: atom_id res chain seq x y z
N MET A 1 36.08 51.14 4.22
CA MET A 1 35.78 50.10 3.21
C MET A 1 36.74 48.93 3.38
N LYS A 2 36.30 47.81 3.99
CA LYS A 2 37.12 46.59 4.14
C LYS A 2 36.53 45.49 3.24
N ARG A 3 37.33 44.98 2.30
CA ARG A 3 37.00 43.82 1.47
C ARG A 3 37.23 42.55 2.29
N VAL A 4 36.18 41.76 2.52
CA VAL A 4 36.27 40.39 3.04
C VAL A 4 36.18 39.45 1.83
N ARG A 5 37.30 38.78 1.52
CA ARG A 5 37.33 37.60 0.65
C ARG A 5 37.37 36.37 1.56
N THR A 6 36.35 35.52 1.49
CA THR A 6 36.42 34.13 1.97
C THR A 6 35.72 33.24 0.96
N ALA A 7 36.53 32.56 0.14
CA ALA A 7 36.09 31.42 -0.65
C ALA A 7 36.20 30.17 0.23
N ASN A 8 35.09 29.47 0.47
CA ASN A 8 35.06 28.17 1.12
C ASN A 8 34.42 27.17 0.15
N THR A 9 35.25 26.53 -0.66
CA THR A 9 34.88 25.44 -1.55
C THR A 9 34.93 24.13 -0.78
N ARG A 10 33.79 23.69 -0.23
CA ARG A 10 33.62 22.29 0.20
C ARG A 10 33.57 21.38 -1.02
N ALA A 11 34.57 20.53 -1.16
CA ALA A 11 34.62 19.46 -2.13
C ALA A 11 33.48 18.45 -1.87
N PHE A 12 32.62 18.25 -2.86
CA PHE A 12 31.62 17.18 -2.86
C PHE A 12 32.31 15.82 -3.09
N PRO A 13 31.95 14.76 -2.34
CA PRO A 13 32.45 13.42 -2.60
C PRO A 13 31.94 12.90 -3.95
N LYS A 14 32.84 12.34 -4.75
CA LYS A 14 32.54 11.78 -6.08
C LYS A 14 31.58 10.59 -5.96
N LYS A 15 30.54 10.58 -6.80
CA LYS A 15 29.64 9.44 -7.03
C LYS A 15 30.46 8.23 -7.49
N GLY A 16 30.71 7.25 -6.62
CA GLY A 16 31.38 6.01 -7.04
C GLY A 16 31.61 4.96 -5.95
N ASP A 17 31.85 5.35 -4.71
CA ASP A 17 32.40 4.40 -3.72
C ASP A 17 31.34 3.69 -2.84
N GLY A 18 30.10 4.19 -2.78
CA GLY A 18 29.02 3.58 -2.00
C GLY A 18 28.47 2.26 -2.56
N TYR A 19 28.67 1.99 -3.86
CA TYR A 19 28.10 0.81 -4.53
C TYR A 19 28.91 -0.48 -4.35
N ARG A 20 30.17 -0.41 -3.94
CA ARG A 20 31.01 -1.60 -3.72
C ARG A 20 30.83 -2.21 -2.32
N ALA A 21 30.57 -1.38 -1.31
CA ALA A 21 30.32 -1.84 0.06
C ALA A 21 28.99 -2.61 0.19
N THR A 22 27.95 -2.14 -0.51
CA THR A 22 26.62 -2.77 -0.52
C THR A 22 26.59 -4.13 -1.22
N ARG A 23 27.39 -4.33 -2.27
CA ARG A 23 27.48 -5.65 -2.95
C ARG A 23 28.11 -6.75 -2.11
N ARG A 24 29.05 -6.43 -1.20
CA ARG A 24 29.65 -7.45 -0.30
C ARG A 24 28.66 -7.93 0.76
N LEU A 25 27.84 -7.05 1.32
CA LEU A 25 26.85 -7.40 2.34
C LEU A 25 25.71 -8.27 1.78
N ILE A 26 25.32 -8.06 0.52
CA ILE A 26 24.31 -8.90 -0.14
C ILE A 26 24.85 -10.32 -0.41
N ALA A 27 26.13 -10.44 -0.82
CA ALA A 27 26.75 -11.74 -1.09
C ALA A 27 27.02 -12.58 0.18
N GLU A 28 27.15 -11.96 1.36
CA GLU A 28 27.25 -12.66 2.64
C GLU A 28 25.88 -13.13 3.16
N GLY A 29 24.83 -12.33 2.97
CA GLY A 29 23.46 -12.72 3.33
C GLY A 29 22.96 -13.98 2.60
N GLU A 30 23.31 -14.13 1.32
CA GLU A 30 22.90 -15.30 0.52
C GLU A 30 23.58 -16.61 0.94
N ARG A 31 24.77 -16.57 1.55
CA ARG A 31 25.44 -17.77 2.07
C ARG A 31 24.77 -18.31 3.34
N LEU A 32 24.29 -17.42 4.21
CA LEU A 32 23.61 -17.82 5.45
C LEU A 32 22.24 -18.45 5.19
N ILE A 33 21.51 -17.97 4.16
CA ILE A 33 20.20 -18.52 3.77
C ILE A 33 20.35 -19.91 3.10
N ARG A 34 21.47 -20.16 2.40
CA ARG A 34 21.71 -21.47 1.76
C ARG A 34 22.01 -22.56 2.80
N ASN A 35 22.70 -22.23 3.89
CA ASN A 35 23.02 -23.17 4.96
C ASN A 35 21.81 -23.53 5.86
N SER A 36 20.82 -22.65 6.02
CA SER A 36 19.63 -22.96 6.83
C SER A 36 18.70 -23.98 6.16
N LYS A 37 18.64 -24.01 4.83
CA LYS A 37 17.80 -24.95 4.06
C LYS A 37 18.28 -26.40 4.08
N MET A 38 19.54 -26.65 4.47
CA MET A 38 20.10 -28.00 4.55
C MET A 38 19.76 -28.72 5.86
N ARG A 39 19.41 -27.99 6.94
CA ARG A 39 19.14 -28.59 8.26
C ARG A 39 17.69 -29.05 8.46
N ASN A 40 16.76 -28.61 7.62
CA ASN A 40 15.33 -28.91 7.77
C ASN A 40 14.82 -30.11 6.94
N LYS A 41 15.72 -30.86 6.29
CA LYS A 41 15.34 -31.99 5.41
C LYS A 41 15.47 -33.38 6.06
N LEU A 42 15.65 -33.48 7.38
CA LEU A 42 15.91 -34.76 8.05
C LEU A 42 14.83 -35.26 9.01
N LEU A 43 13.66 -34.63 9.10
CA LEU A 43 12.60 -35.07 10.02
C LEU A 43 11.21 -34.96 9.37
N THR A 44 10.88 -35.89 8.48
CA THR A 44 9.48 -36.29 8.18
C THR A 44 9.50 -37.54 7.30
N GLY A 45 9.76 -38.68 7.93
CA GLY A 45 9.63 -40.01 7.33
C GLY A 45 8.65 -40.86 8.12
N ALA A 46 7.49 -41.14 7.52
CA ALA A 46 6.59 -42.28 7.75
C ALA A 46 5.40 -42.07 6.79
N ALA A 47 5.41 -42.58 5.56
CA ALA A 47 5.13 -43.97 5.16
C ALA A 47 3.72 -44.45 5.57
N THR A 48 2.73 -44.20 4.73
CA THR A 48 1.59 -45.10 4.52
C THR A 48 1.31 -45.18 3.02
N ALA A 49 1.73 -46.31 2.43
CA ALA A 49 1.37 -46.72 1.09
C ALA A 49 0.03 -47.45 1.17
N LEU A 50 -0.99 -46.98 0.45
CA LEU A 50 -2.10 -47.83 0.03
C LEU A 50 -2.40 -47.54 -1.45
N LEU A 51 -2.41 -48.65 -2.18
CA LEU A 51 -2.61 -48.80 -3.61
C LEU A 51 -3.97 -48.25 -4.06
N PHE A 52 -3.98 -47.37 -5.07
CA PHE A 52 -5.14 -47.21 -5.95
C PHE A 52 -4.71 -47.43 -7.39
N VAL A 53 -5.15 -48.58 -7.91
CA VAL A 53 -5.08 -48.99 -9.30
C VAL A 53 -6.18 -48.25 -10.07
N GLY A 54 -5.80 -47.60 -11.16
CA GLY A 54 -6.60 -47.48 -12.39
C GLY A 54 -7.84 -46.61 -12.38
N LEU A 55 -7.74 -45.40 -12.94
CA LEU A 55 -8.57 -44.97 -14.07
C LEU A 55 -7.93 -43.76 -14.75
N PHE A 56 -7.51 -43.93 -16.00
CA PHE A 56 -7.16 -42.81 -16.88
C PHE A 56 -8.45 -42.04 -17.21
N ALA A 57 -8.77 -41.04 -16.39
CA ALA A 57 -9.68 -39.98 -16.82
C ALA A 57 -8.85 -38.99 -17.66
N ALA A 58 -9.26 -38.79 -18.91
CA ALA A 58 -8.72 -37.76 -19.77
C ALA A 58 -8.67 -36.41 -19.05
N PRO A 59 -7.68 -35.54 -19.31
CA PRO A 59 -7.72 -34.18 -18.82
C PRO A 59 -8.93 -33.50 -19.48
N SER A 60 -10.06 -33.43 -18.77
CA SER A 60 -11.08 -32.45 -19.07
C SER A 60 -10.37 -31.10 -18.98
N PHE A 61 -10.17 -30.48 -20.14
CA PHE A 61 -9.94 -29.05 -20.20
C PHE A 61 -11.14 -28.42 -19.52
N ALA A 62 -10.99 -28.11 -18.24
CA ALA A 62 -11.95 -27.26 -17.54
C ALA A 62 -11.98 -25.98 -18.37
N GLU A 63 -13.14 -25.70 -18.97
CA GLU A 63 -13.43 -24.40 -19.51
C GLU A 63 -13.05 -23.38 -18.43
N ASP A 64 -12.30 -22.37 -18.84
CA ASP A 64 -11.81 -21.30 -17.99
C ASP A 64 -13.01 -20.43 -17.59
N THR A 65 -13.91 -20.99 -16.76
CA THR A 65 -15.09 -20.31 -16.25
C THR A 65 -14.56 -19.27 -15.27
N LYS A 66 -14.39 -18.04 -15.77
CA LYS A 66 -14.12 -16.89 -14.90
C LYS A 66 -15.10 -16.95 -13.73
N PRO A 67 -14.62 -16.88 -12.47
CA PRO A 67 -15.51 -16.92 -11.34
C PRO A 67 -16.59 -15.84 -11.52
N PRO A 68 -17.86 -16.16 -11.21
CA PRO A 68 -18.94 -15.20 -11.34
C PRO A 68 -18.58 -13.94 -10.56
N ARG A 69 -18.75 -12.78 -11.21
CA ARG A 69 -18.51 -11.50 -10.53
C ARG A 69 -19.47 -11.42 -9.34
N PRO A 70 -19.01 -11.00 -8.15
CA PRO A 70 -19.88 -10.86 -6.97
C PRO A 70 -21.04 -9.92 -7.28
N ALA A 71 -22.20 -10.18 -6.68
CA ALA A 71 -23.39 -9.38 -6.90
C ALA A 71 -23.17 -7.94 -6.40
N ALA A 72 -23.95 -6.98 -6.90
CA ALA A 72 -23.86 -5.59 -6.47
C ALA A 72 -24.06 -5.41 -4.96
N ALA A 73 -24.95 -6.21 -4.35
CA ALA A 73 -25.17 -6.24 -2.91
C ALA A 73 -23.92 -6.70 -2.14
N ASP A 74 -23.21 -7.72 -2.63
CA ASP A 74 -21.97 -8.22 -2.04
C ASP A 74 -20.87 -7.15 -2.10
N MET A 75 -20.82 -6.40 -3.21
CA MET A 75 -19.87 -5.30 -3.38
C MET A 75 -20.15 -4.14 -2.43
N GLN A 76 -21.42 -3.81 -2.18
CA GLN A 76 -21.79 -2.76 -1.22
C GLN A 76 -21.47 -3.18 0.21
N LYS A 77 -21.77 -4.44 0.57
CA LYS A 77 -21.40 -5.00 1.87
C LYS A 77 -19.90 -4.97 2.08
N PHE A 78 -19.14 -5.52 1.13
CA PHE A 78 -17.67 -5.51 1.17
C PHE A 78 -17.11 -4.09 1.32
N ALA A 79 -17.69 -3.12 0.63
CA ALA A 79 -17.19 -1.76 0.71
C ALA A 79 -17.52 -1.07 2.04
N LYS A 80 -18.69 -1.32 2.64
CA LYS A 80 -19.01 -0.89 4.00
C LYS A 80 -18.07 -1.53 5.03
N GLU A 81 -17.81 -2.83 4.91
CA GLU A 81 -16.82 -3.53 5.73
C GLU A 81 -15.44 -2.89 5.59
N ARG A 82 -15.02 -2.50 4.38
CA ARG A 82 -13.75 -1.78 4.21
C ARG A 82 -13.72 -0.41 4.90
N CYS A 83 -14.86 0.26 5.03
CA CYS A 83 -14.97 1.52 5.77
C CYS A 83 -14.79 1.29 7.28
N SER A 84 -15.45 0.29 7.86
CA SER A 84 -15.30 -0.04 9.29
C SER A 84 -13.92 -0.61 9.61
N GLU A 85 -13.34 -1.42 8.72
CA GLU A 85 -11.97 -1.90 8.84
C GLU A 85 -10.94 -0.77 8.87
N HIS A 86 -11.24 0.38 8.25
CA HIS A 86 -10.35 1.54 8.29
C HIS A 86 -10.32 2.18 9.68
N SER A 87 -11.47 2.42 10.32
CA SER A 87 -11.52 2.97 11.67
C SER A 87 -10.90 2.01 12.70
N ALA A 88 -11.12 0.70 12.54
CA ALA A 88 -10.47 -0.32 13.37
C ALA A 88 -8.94 -0.29 13.25
N ARG A 89 -8.38 -0.10 12.05
CA ARG A 89 -6.94 0.06 11.87
C ARG A 89 -6.39 1.31 12.55
N ILE A 90 -7.15 2.41 12.56
CA ILE A 90 -6.75 3.62 13.26
C ILE A 90 -6.70 3.38 14.76
N ALA A 91 -7.73 2.75 15.34
CA ALA A 91 -7.74 2.38 16.75
C ALA A 91 -6.57 1.46 17.11
N GLY A 92 -6.29 0.44 16.28
CA GLY A 92 -5.13 -0.44 16.45
C GLY A 92 -3.80 0.30 16.37
N GLY A 93 -3.66 1.26 15.45
CA GLY A 93 -2.47 2.12 15.32
C GLY A 93 -2.23 2.97 16.56
N LEU A 94 -3.29 3.56 17.12
CA LEU A 94 -3.22 4.32 18.37
C LEU A 94 -2.83 3.43 19.56
N ALA A 95 -3.44 2.24 19.70
CA ALA A 95 -3.09 1.29 20.75
C ALA A 95 -1.63 0.82 20.65
N TYR A 96 -1.16 0.56 19.42
CA TYR A 96 0.24 0.23 19.17
C TYR A 96 1.19 1.38 19.55
N LEU A 97 0.83 2.62 19.21
CA LEU A 97 1.61 3.80 19.58
C LEU A 97 1.64 4.01 21.09
N GLU A 98 0.53 3.86 21.79
CA GLU A 98 0.47 3.97 23.25
C GLU A 98 1.44 2.98 23.92
N ALA A 99 1.41 1.72 23.47
CA ALA A 99 2.29 0.67 23.98
C ALA A 99 3.78 0.94 23.71
N ARG A 100 4.09 1.64 22.61
CA ARG A 100 5.47 2.03 22.24
C ARG A 100 5.94 3.27 22.98
N LEU A 101 5.12 4.30 23.04
CA LEU A 101 5.42 5.59 23.68
C LEU A 101 5.49 5.46 25.21
N LYS A 102 4.68 4.58 25.79
CA LYS A 102 4.49 4.42 27.24
C LYS A 102 4.34 5.79 27.92
N PRO A 103 3.26 6.55 27.61
CA PRO A 103 3.09 7.90 28.14
C PRO A 103 3.18 7.90 29.67
N THR A 104 3.92 8.85 30.23
CA THR A 104 3.98 9.03 31.68
C THR A 104 2.64 9.56 32.21
N ALA A 105 2.45 9.51 33.54
CA ALA A 105 1.25 10.07 34.17
C ALA A 105 1.02 11.55 33.81
N ALA A 106 2.08 12.32 33.61
CA ALA A 106 2.01 13.72 33.18
C ALA A 106 1.65 13.89 31.69
N GLN A 107 1.98 12.92 30.84
CA GLN A 107 1.72 12.94 29.39
C GLN A 107 0.34 12.35 29.01
N LEU A 108 -0.21 11.48 29.86
CA LEU A 108 -1.50 10.81 29.62
C LEU A 108 -2.66 11.76 29.25
N PRO A 109 -2.83 12.94 29.88
CA PRO A 109 -3.88 13.87 29.49
C PRO A 109 -3.74 14.36 28.04
N ALA A 110 -2.52 14.69 27.61
CA ALA A 110 -2.25 15.12 26.23
C ALA A 110 -2.43 13.98 25.23
N TRP A 111 -1.98 12.77 25.59
CA TRP A 111 -2.18 11.55 24.80
C TRP A 111 -3.67 11.26 24.59
N ASN A 112 -4.45 11.20 25.67
CA ASN A 112 -5.89 10.90 25.61
C ASN A 112 -6.64 11.93 24.76
N LYS A 113 -6.34 13.22 24.93
CA LYS A 113 -6.97 14.27 24.12
C LYS A 113 -6.73 14.08 22.62
N TRP A 114 -5.48 13.82 22.22
CA TRP A 114 -5.16 13.58 20.82
C TRP A 114 -5.80 12.29 20.30
N ARG A 115 -5.71 11.19 21.07
CA ARG A 115 -6.31 9.90 20.74
C ARG A 115 -7.82 10.03 20.51
N ASP A 116 -8.54 10.68 21.41
CA ASP A 116 -9.99 10.78 21.37
C ASP A 116 -10.47 11.61 20.16
N ILE A 117 -9.75 12.70 19.82
CA ILE A 117 -10.02 13.47 18.59
C ILE A 117 -9.77 12.60 17.35
N THR A 118 -8.65 11.87 17.30
CA THR A 118 -8.34 10.98 16.17
C THR A 118 -9.38 9.88 15.99
N LEU A 119 -9.85 9.25 17.08
CA LEU A 119 -10.91 8.25 17.03
C LEU A 119 -12.26 8.83 16.59
N ALA A 120 -12.61 10.03 17.07
CA ALA A 120 -13.82 10.73 16.63
C ALA A 120 -13.77 11.05 15.13
N ASN A 121 -12.63 11.53 14.62
CA ASN A 121 -12.41 11.78 13.20
C ASN A 121 -12.50 10.50 12.36
N ALA A 122 -11.92 9.40 12.83
CA ALA A 122 -12.00 8.09 12.17
C ALA A 122 -13.44 7.60 12.04
N LYS A 123 -14.26 7.79 13.08
CA LYS A 123 -15.69 7.44 13.06
C LYS A 123 -16.49 8.31 12.09
N ALA A 124 -16.22 9.62 12.03
CA ALA A 124 -16.84 10.50 11.05
C ALA A 124 -16.47 10.09 9.61
N ALA A 125 -15.22 9.71 9.38
CA ALA A 125 -14.75 9.20 8.09
C ALA A 125 -15.40 7.85 7.71
N GLU A 126 -15.59 6.95 8.67
CA GLU A 126 -16.30 5.68 8.48
C GLU A 126 -17.76 5.91 8.04
N GLN A 127 -18.46 6.86 8.69
CA GLN A 127 -19.83 7.22 8.34
C GLN A 127 -19.92 7.78 6.91
N ALA A 128 -19.08 8.76 6.58
CA ALA A 128 -19.04 9.35 5.23
C ALA A 128 -18.65 8.32 4.15
N CYS A 129 -17.76 7.38 4.48
CA CYS A 129 -17.37 6.29 3.59
C CYS A 129 -18.51 5.30 3.35
N SER A 130 -19.32 5.03 4.36
CA SER A 130 -20.46 4.10 4.28
C SER A 130 -21.61 4.63 3.39
N GLU A 131 -21.69 5.96 3.25
CA GLU A 131 -22.61 6.67 2.34
C GLU A 131 -22.14 6.66 0.87
N ARG A 132 -20.96 6.10 0.58
CA ARG A 132 -20.39 6.13 -0.77
C ARG A 132 -21.38 5.57 -1.80
N PRO A 133 -21.64 6.29 -2.91
CA PRO A 133 -22.40 5.75 -4.02
C PRO A 133 -21.56 4.64 -4.67
N PHE A 134 -21.98 3.40 -4.47
CA PHE A 134 -21.40 2.24 -5.14
C PHE A 134 -22.06 2.08 -6.50
N PRO A 135 -21.33 1.66 -7.54
CA PRO A 135 -21.95 1.24 -8.78
C PRO A 135 -22.77 -0.02 -8.49
N THR A 136 -24.04 0.14 -8.20
CA THR A 136 -25.01 -0.95 -8.20
C THR A 136 -25.32 -1.26 -9.67
N LYS A 137 -25.05 -2.48 -10.11
CA LYS A 137 -25.67 -2.98 -11.35
C LYS A 137 -27.18 -3.09 -11.06
N GLY A 138 -27.92 -2.05 -11.39
CA GLY A 138 -29.35 -1.89 -11.12
C GLY A 138 -29.91 -0.67 -11.87
N LYS A 139 -31.23 -0.49 -11.82
CA LYS A 139 -32.01 0.48 -12.62
C LYS A 139 -31.54 1.95 -12.50
N ASP A 140 -30.78 2.29 -11.47
CA ASP A 140 -30.37 3.65 -11.15
C ASP A 140 -28.97 4.04 -11.69
N GLY A 141 -28.29 3.14 -12.42
CA GLY A 141 -27.04 3.44 -13.10
C GLY A 141 -25.81 3.58 -12.17
N ALA A 142 -24.62 3.58 -12.77
CA ALA A 142 -23.40 3.90 -12.04
C ALA A 142 -23.31 5.41 -11.79
N PRO A 143 -22.72 5.87 -10.66
CA PRO A 143 -22.61 7.30 -10.38
C PRO A 143 -21.85 8.00 -11.50
N THR A 144 -22.32 9.17 -11.92
CA THR A 144 -21.72 10.03 -12.92
C THR A 144 -20.31 10.49 -12.51
N ILE A 145 -19.53 11.01 -13.45
CA ILE A 145 -18.22 11.59 -13.14
C ILE A 145 -18.31 12.77 -12.17
N ILE A 146 -19.40 13.54 -12.23
CA ILE A 146 -19.63 14.70 -11.36
C ILE A 146 -19.89 14.23 -9.93
N GLU A 147 -20.77 13.24 -9.72
CA GLU A 147 -21.05 12.70 -8.38
C GLU A 147 -19.82 12.03 -7.76
N ARG A 148 -19.06 11.27 -8.56
CA ARG A 148 -17.79 10.68 -8.09
C ARG A 148 -16.80 11.77 -7.66
N ARG A 149 -16.72 12.88 -8.39
CA ARG A 149 -15.85 14.00 -8.05
C ARG A 149 -16.33 14.74 -6.80
N ALA A 150 -17.63 14.98 -6.67
CA ALA A 150 -18.22 15.57 -5.48
C ALA A 150 -17.94 14.72 -4.22
N PHE A 151 -18.05 13.39 -4.33
CA PHE A 151 -17.70 12.49 -3.24
C PHE A 151 -16.20 12.56 -2.88
N MET A 152 -15.30 12.60 -3.87
CA MET A 152 -13.86 12.78 -3.61
C MET A 152 -13.56 14.11 -2.89
N VAL A 153 -14.20 15.20 -3.32
CA VAL A 153 -14.08 16.51 -2.66
C VAL A 153 -14.56 16.40 -1.21
N LYS A 154 -15.74 15.82 -0.95
CA LYS A 154 -16.27 15.59 0.40
C LYS A 154 -15.27 14.86 1.30
N MET A 155 -14.69 13.76 0.83
CA MET A 155 -13.74 12.97 1.63
C MET A 155 -12.43 13.71 1.88
N LEU A 156 -11.93 14.49 0.91
CA LEU A 156 -10.72 15.29 1.08
C LEU A 156 -10.94 16.46 2.06
N THR A 157 -12.10 17.12 1.99
CA THR A 157 -12.49 18.14 2.95
C THR A 157 -12.57 17.56 4.35
N LEU A 158 -13.22 16.40 4.53
CA LEU A 158 -13.30 15.73 5.82
C LEU A 158 -11.92 15.38 6.38
N LYS A 159 -11.00 14.89 5.53
CA LYS A 159 -9.62 14.62 5.95
C LYS A 159 -8.88 15.89 6.35
N LEU A 160 -9.05 16.99 5.61
CA LEU A 160 -8.45 18.27 5.94
C LEU A 160 -8.94 18.79 7.29
N ASP A 161 -10.24 18.72 7.54
CA ASP A 161 -10.85 19.18 8.78
C ASP A 161 -10.40 18.31 9.96
N ALA A 162 -10.28 17.00 9.77
CA ALA A 162 -9.73 16.08 10.77
C ALA A 162 -8.27 16.41 11.14
N MET A 163 -7.42 16.73 10.14
CA MET A 163 -6.04 17.15 10.38
C MET A 163 -6.00 18.48 11.16
N LYS A 164 -6.79 19.47 10.76
CA LYS A 164 -6.89 20.75 11.47
C LYS A 164 -7.38 20.59 12.92
N ALA A 165 -8.37 19.74 13.14
CA ALA A 165 -8.94 19.50 14.46
C ALA A 165 -7.96 18.78 15.41
N SER A 166 -7.16 17.84 14.88
CA SER A 166 -6.21 17.07 15.68
C SER A 166 -4.85 17.76 15.88
N GLN A 167 -4.47 18.69 15.00
CA GLN A 167 -3.16 19.33 15.01
C GLN A 167 -2.80 20.00 16.35
N PRO A 168 -3.65 20.83 16.98
CA PRO A 168 -3.28 21.48 18.25
C PRO A 168 -3.06 20.47 19.40
N ALA A 169 -3.83 19.38 19.41
CA ALA A 169 -3.67 18.32 20.41
C ALA A 169 -2.39 17.51 20.16
N LEU A 170 -2.05 17.26 18.90
CA LEU A 170 -0.79 16.62 18.52
C LEU A 170 0.42 17.47 18.90
N GLU A 171 0.38 18.78 18.65
CA GLU A 171 1.44 19.72 19.04
C GLU A 171 1.65 19.73 20.55
N THR A 172 0.56 19.76 21.32
CA THR A 172 0.59 19.67 22.80
C THR A 172 1.23 18.36 23.26
N LEU A 173 0.81 17.23 22.69
CA LEU A 173 1.41 15.93 22.97
C LEU A 173 2.91 15.96 22.66
N TYR A 174 3.29 16.38 21.46
CA TYR A 174 4.68 16.42 21.00
C TYR A 174 5.58 17.24 21.94
N GLN A 175 5.12 18.39 22.40
CA GLN A 175 5.86 19.23 23.34
C GLN A 175 6.09 18.56 24.69
N SER A 176 5.16 17.71 25.15
CA SER A 176 5.28 16.96 26.41
C SER A 176 6.18 15.72 26.35
N LEU A 177 6.53 15.26 25.13
CA LEU A 177 7.34 14.06 24.92
C LEU A 177 8.84 14.32 25.08
N ASP A 178 9.55 13.31 25.59
CA ASP A 178 11.02 13.29 25.55
C ASP A 178 11.56 13.00 24.14
N THR A 179 12.87 13.13 23.94
CA THR A 179 13.51 12.92 22.64
C THR A 179 13.27 11.52 22.07
N SER A 180 13.32 10.49 22.90
CA SER A 180 13.13 9.10 22.46
C SER A 180 11.68 8.82 22.04
N GLN A 181 10.72 9.38 22.78
CA GLN A 181 9.31 9.30 22.45
C GLN A 181 8.97 10.08 21.19
N LYS A 182 9.59 11.25 20.98
CA LYS A 182 9.46 12.02 19.73
C LYS A 182 9.92 11.20 18.53
N GLU A 183 11.07 10.53 18.61
CA GLU A 183 11.55 9.65 17.53
C GLU A 183 10.58 8.49 17.24
N ILE A 184 9.94 7.92 18.27
CA ILE A 184 8.90 6.89 18.10
C ILE A 184 7.69 7.49 17.37
N LEU A 185 7.22 8.66 17.81
CA LEU A 185 6.07 9.33 17.23
C LEU A 185 6.35 9.79 15.79
N ASP A 186 7.55 10.29 15.47
CA ASP A 186 7.92 10.71 14.11
C ASP A 186 8.00 9.52 13.13
N ARG A 187 8.41 8.35 13.62
CA ARG A 187 8.52 7.13 12.81
C ARG A 187 7.18 6.42 12.58
N HIS A 188 6.29 6.48 13.57
CA HIS A 188 5.10 5.63 13.63
C HIS A 188 3.78 6.41 13.74
N GLY A 189 3.83 7.73 13.96
CA GLY A 189 2.68 8.60 14.20
C GLY A 189 1.75 8.73 13.00
N GLU A 190 2.29 8.63 11.78
CA GLU A 190 1.51 8.71 10.54
C GLU A 190 1.05 7.33 10.03
N PHE A 191 0.53 6.46 10.92
CA PHE A 191 -0.02 5.17 10.49
C PHE A 191 -1.21 5.30 9.53
N GLU A 192 -1.88 6.46 9.50
CA GLU A 192 -2.97 6.78 8.57
C GLU A 192 -2.47 7.06 7.13
N MET A 193 -1.24 7.54 6.96
CA MET A 193 -0.67 7.95 5.67
C MET A 193 0.06 6.82 4.95
N ARG A 194 0.29 5.69 5.62
CA ARG A 194 0.86 4.49 5.00
C ARG A 194 -0.23 3.74 4.24
N ALA A 195 -0.66 4.35 3.14
CA ALA A 195 -1.66 3.80 2.24
C ALA A 195 -1.32 2.34 1.86
N PRO A 196 -2.30 1.41 1.88
CA PRO A 196 -2.13 0.08 1.30
C PRO A 196 -1.98 0.12 -0.24
N PHE A 197 -1.97 1.31 -0.85
CA PHE A 197 -1.84 1.53 -2.29
C PHE A 197 -0.39 1.58 -2.78
N GLY A 198 0.59 1.35 -1.91
CA GLY A 198 1.91 0.94 -2.34
C GLY A 198 1.83 -0.48 -2.90
N HIS A 199 1.61 -0.61 -4.21
CA HIS A 199 2.12 -1.77 -4.94
C HIS A 199 3.65 -1.77 -4.79
N GLY A 200 4.15 -2.26 -3.66
CA GLY A 200 5.52 -2.70 -3.56
C GLY A 200 5.81 -3.65 -4.73
N PRO A 201 7.06 -3.72 -5.23
CA PRO A 201 7.41 -4.60 -6.33
C PRO A 201 6.86 -5.99 -5.99
N ARG A 202 5.87 -6.45 -6.77
CA ARG A 202 5.37 -7.80 -6.61
C ARG A 202 6.59 -8.70 -6.73
N PRO A 203 6.90 -9.58 -5.77
CA PRO A 203 7.92 -10.58 -5.99
C PRO A 203 7.52 -11.29 -7.28
N GLU A 204 8.42 -11.26 -8.27
CA GLU A 204 8.23 -11.96 -9.54
C GLU A 204 7.76 -13.35 -9.20
N ARG A 205 6.49 -13.68 -9.51
CA ARG A 205 5.98 -15.03 -9.30
C ARG A 205 6.83 -15.93 -10.20
N PRO A 206 7.65 -16.85 -9.66
CA PRO A 206 8.43 -17.74 -10.50
C PRO A 206 7.45 -18.64 -11.24
N GLY A 207 7.33 -18.49 -12.56
CA GLY A 207 6.51 -19.37 -13.39
C GLY A 207 5.49 -18.74 -14.32
N MET A 208 5.35 -17.41 -14.40
CA MET A 208 4.67 -16.81 -15.57
C MET A 208 5.65 -16.68 -16.72
N LEU A 209 5.40 -17.47 -17.77
CA LEU A 209 6.19 -17.61 -18.98
C LEU A 209 6.66 -16.26 -19.53
N LYS A 210 7.98 -16.10 -19.58
CA LYS A 210 8.69 -15.11 -20.39
C LYS A 210 8.54 -15.54 -21.85
N GLY A 211 7.37 -15.33 -22.44
CA GLY A 211 7.07 -15.88 -23.77
C GLY A 211 5.68 -15.57 -24.30
N SER A 212 5.31 -14.29 -24.41
CA SER A 212 4.17 -13.86 -25.23
C SER A 212 4.17 -12.36 -25.55
N SER A 213 5.34 -11.75 -25.74
CA SER A 213 5.47 -10.40 -26.32
C SER A 213 5.72 -10.42 -27.83
N ARG A 214 5.30 -11.47 -28.53
CA ARG A 214 5.42 -11.54 -30.00
C ARG A 214 4.38 -12.46 -30.62
N MET A 215 3.11 -12.07 -30.58
CA MET A 215 2.13 -12.53 -31.56
C MET A 215 1.09 -11.42 -31.81
N MET A 216 1.10 -10.94 -33.04
CA MET A 216 0.00 -10.35 -33.82
C MET A 216 -0.43 -8.91 -33.50
N MET A 217 0.25 -7.98 -34.18
CA MET A 217 -0.33 -6.79 -34.80
C MET A 217 0.37 -6.62 -36.17
N ASP A 218 0.17 -7.61 -37.04
CA ASP A 218 0.22 -7.38 -38.49
C ASP A 218 -1.26 -7.25 -38.89
N ASP A 219 -1.78 -6.03 -38.73
CA ASP A 219 -3.07 -5.64 -39.26
C ASP A 219 -2.76 -4.89 -40.56
N ASP A 220 -2.85 -5.64 -41.67
CA ASP A 220 -2.98 -5.13 -43.02
C ASP A 220 -4.24 -4.26 -43.10
N GLY A 221 -4.10 -2.98 -42.77
CA GLY A 221 -5.12 -1.97 -43.06
C GLY A 221 -5.13 -1.63 -44.56
N PRO A 222 -6.30 -1.60 -45.22
CA PRO A 222 -6.38 -1.29 -46.65
C PRO A 222 -6.13 0.21 -46.93
N ASP A 223 -5.33 0.46 -47.97
CA ASP A 223 -5.29 1.66 -48.82
C ASP A 223 -5.33 3.04 -48.14
N ALA A 224 -4.18 3.54 -47.70
CA ALA A 224 -3.95 4.98 -47.59
C ALA A 224 -3.45 5.53 -48.95
N PRO A 225 -4.11 6.54 -49.56
CA PRO A 225 -3.64 7.12 -50.82
C PRO A 225 -2.32 7.89 -50.61
N PRO A 226 -1.45 7.94 -51.65
CA PRO A 226 -0.15 8.61 -51.55
C PRO A 226 -0.28 10.13 -51.35
N PRO A 227 0.69 10.76 -50.68
CA PRO A 227 0.68 12.20 -50.46
C PRO A 227 0.83 12.98 -51.78
N PRO A 228 0.25 14.19 -51.89
CA PRO A 228 0.40 15.02 -53.08
C PRO A 228 1.85 15.51 -53.24
N PRO A 229 2.29 15.77 -54.49
CA PRO A 229 3.64 16.27 -54.75
C PRO A 229 3.84 17.70 -54.19
N PRO A 230 5.09 18.07 -53.87
CA PRO A 230 5.41 19.39 -53.34
C PRO A 230 5.06 20.49 -54.35
N ALA A 231 4.49 21.59 -53.86
CA ALA A 231 4.20 22.78 -54.65
C ALA A 231 5.50 23.48 -55.08
N GLU A 232 5.60 23.78 -56.37
CA GLU A 232 6.52 24.80 -56.91
C GLU A 232 5.93 26.21 -56.74
#